data_AF-A0A4V3XLR1-F1
#
_entry.id   AF-A0A4V3XLR1-F1
#
_cell.length_a   1.000
_cell.length_b   1.000
_cell.length_c   1.000
_cell.angle_alpha   90.00
_cell.angle_beta   90.00
_cell.angle_gamma   90.00
#
_symmetry.space_group_name_H-M   'P 1'
#
loop_
_entity.id
_entity.type
_entity.pdbx_description
1 polymer ?
#
loop_
_entity_poly.entity_id
_entity_poly.type
_entity_poly.pdbx_seq_one_letter_code
_entity_poly.pdbx_strand_id
1 'polypeptide(L)'
;MLIDQHNRQLTYLRLVVTDRRNLRCRYCMPEEGMAFAPREALVNYDEILYLCGVLAEMGVTKVRLTGGEPLVRRDLPVLVGDWENLFPRLAMSTNGILLPRYLDELAALDLFEGRLTPPT
;
A
#
# COMPACT_ATOMS: atom_id res chain seq x y z
N MET A 1 6.37 21.45 4.87
CA MET A 1 5.87 20.54 5.92
C MET A 1 4.34 20.57 5.94
N LEU A 2 3.69 19.41 5.89
CA LEU A 2 2.24 19.26 6.04
C LEU A 2 1.84 19.31 7.52
N ILE A 3 1.03 20.30 7.89
CA ILE A 3 0.51 20.50 9.25
C ILE A 3 -1.00 20.73 9.14
N ASP A 4 -1.78 20.04 9.97
CA ASP A 4 -3.23 20.23 10.01
C ASP A 4 -3.69 21.31 11.00
N GLN A 5 -5.00 21.55 11.07
CA GLN A 5 -5.60 22.55 11.96
C GLN A 5 -5.46 22.24 13.46
N HIS A 6 -5.07 21.00 13.81
CA HIS A 6 -4.77 20.58 15.18
C HIS A 6 -3.25 20.57 15.46
N ASN A 7 -2.46 21.19 14.58
CA ASN A 7 -1.01 21.29 14.69
C ASN A 7 -0.29 19.93 14.68
N ARG A 8 -0.87 18.91 14.04
CA ARG A 8 -0.24 17.61 13.85
C ARG A 8 0.56 17.63 12.56
N GLN A 9 1.82 17.21 12.63
CA GLN A 9 2.66 17.03 11.44
C GLN A 9 2.29 15.71 10.74
N LEU A 10 1.93 15.79 9.47
CA LEU A 10 1.55 14.62 8.68
C LEU A 10 2.81 14.03 8.04
N THR A 11 3.32 12.96 8.65
CA THR A 11 4.55 12.26 8.20
C THR A 11 4.27 10.87 7.63
N TYR A 12 3.02 10.43 7.65
CA TYR A 12 2.61 9.06 7.36
C TYR A 12 1.49 9.01 6.31
N LEU A 13 1.75 8.27 5.23
CA LEU A 13 0.79 7.97 4.17
C LEU A 13 0.32 6.52 4.28
N ARG A 14 -1.00 6.31 4.31
CA ARG A 14 -1.60 4.99 4.09
C ARG A 14 -2.15 4.95 2.66
N LEU A 15 -1.56 4.11 1.83
CA LEU A 15 -1.91 4.02 0.41
C LEU A 15 -2.64 2.71 0.10
N VAL A 16 -3.87 2.83 -0.41
CA VAL A 16 -4.69 1.72 -0.92
C VAL A 16 -4.31 1.50 -2.38
N VAL A 17 -3.52 0.47 -2.67
CA VAL A 17 -2.99 0.23 -4.05
C VAL A 17 -3.95 -0.57 -4.94
N THR A 18 -4.95 -1.19 -4.34
CA THR A 18 -5.96 -2.03 -5.02
C THR A 18 -7.16 -2.23 -4.09
N ASP A 19 -8.34 -2.37 -4.63
CA ASP A 19 -9.57 -2.76 -3.92
C ASP A 19 -9.80 -4.30 -3.94
N ARG A 20 -9.08 -5.01 -4.84
CA ARG A 20 -9.19 -6.46 -5.00
C ARG A 20 -8.60 -7.23 -3.83
N ARG A 21 -9.18 -8.40 -3.55
CA ARG A 21 -8.80 -9.34 -2.49
C ARG A 21 -8.79 -10.77 -3.03
N ASN A 22 -7.95 -11.62 -2.45
CA ASN A 22 -7.94 -13.07 -2.67
C ASN A 22 -8.64 -13.87 -1.56
N LEU A 23 -9.07 -13.21 -0.46
CA LEU A 23 -9.82 -13.80 0.65
C LEU A 23 -11.16 -13.09 0.87
N ARG A 24 -12.11 -13.80 1.49
CA ARG A 24 -13.45 -13.32 1.88
C ARG A 24 -13.64 -13.39 3.39
N CYS A 25 -12.98 -12.50 4.13
CA CYS A 25 -13.08 -12.48 5.59
C CYS A 25 -14.44 -11.93 6.03
N ARG A 26 -15.14 -12.65 6.93
CA ARG A 26 -16.51 -12.31 7.37
C ARG A 26 -16.67 -10.88 7.94
N TYR A 27 -15.66 -10.38 8.67
CA TYR A 27 -15.70 -9.03 9.25
C TYR A 27 -15.37 -7.91 8.25
N CYS A 28 -14.88 -8.27 7.05
CA CYS A 28 -14.28 -7.33 6.11
C CYS A 28 -14.97 -7.32 4.74
N MET A 29 -15.55 -8.44 4.33
CA MET A 29 -16.36 -8.59 3.12
C MET A 29 -17.63 -9.34 3.52
N PRO A 30 -18.80 -8.69 3.47
CA PRO A 30 -20.06 -9.32 3.83
C PRO A 30 -20.44 -10.40 2.79
N GLU A 31 -21.41 -11.27 3.12
CA GLU A 31 -21.77 -12.42 2.28
C GLU A 31 -22.26 -12.00 0.89
N GLU A 32 -22.92 -10.85 0.80
CA GLU A 32 -23.41 -10.25 -0.44
C GLU A 32 -22.26 -9.78 -1.35
N GLY A 33 -21.02 -9.75 -0.83
CA GLY A 33 -19.83 -9.29 -1.52
C GLY A 33 -19.66 -7.77 -1.48
N MET A 34 -18.70 -7.27 -2.25
CA MET A 34 -18.50 -5.84 -2.49
C MET A 34 -18.42 -5.58 -3.99
N ALA A 35 -18.96 -4.44 -4.41
CA ALA A 35 -18.73 -3.92 -5.75
C ALA A 35 -17.30 -3.38 -5.83
N PHE A 36 -16.47 -3.98 -6.69
CA PHE A 36 -15.15 -3.46 -7.00
C PHE A 36 -15.29 -2.22 -7.89
N ALA A 37 -14.42 -1.25 -7.67
CA ALA A 37 -14.34 -0.06 -8.50
C ALA A 37 -13.94 -0.46 -9.93
N PRO A 38 -14.51 0.21 -10.95
CA PRO A 38 -14.00 0.08 -12.31
C PRO A 38 -12.54 0.56 -12.33
N ARG A 39 -11.74 0.00 -13.25
CA ARG A 39 -10.29 0.24 -13.28
C ARG A 39 -9.96 1.72 -13.43
N GLU A 40 -10.79 2.44 -14.17
CA GLU A 40 -10.67 3.87 -14.49
C GLU A 40 -10.93 4.76 -13.27
N ALA A 41 -11.58 4.25 -12.23
CA ALA A 41 -11.80 4.96 -10.98
C ALA A 41 -10.66 4.74 -9.96
N LEU A 42 -9.70 3.85 -10.28
CA LEU A 42 -8.54 3.60 -9.44
C LEU A 42 -7.38 4.51 -9.87
N VAL A 43 -6.65 5.02 -8.88
CA VAL A 43 -5.42 5.77 -9.11
C VAL A 43 -4.42 4.87 -9.83
N ASN A 44 -3.97 5.32 -10.99
CA ASN A 44 -3.07 4.55 -11.83
C ASN A 44 -1.61 4.64 -11.34
N TYR A 45 -0.72 3.92 -12.01
CA TYR A 45 0.70 3.83 -11.63
C TYR A 45 1.38 5.22 -11.58
N ASP A 46 1.26 5.99 -12.65
CA ASP A 46 1.91 7.29 -12.80
C ASP A 46 1.34 8.32 -11.83
N GLU A 47 0.02 8.28 -11.61
CA GLU A 47 -0.65 9.13 -10.62
C GLU A 47 -0.18 8.81 -9.20
N ILE A 48 -0.01 7.53 -8.85
CA ILE A 48 0.53 7.15 -7.55
C ILE A 48 1.96 7.70 -7.40
N LEU A 49 2.83 7.51 -8.39
CA LEU A 49 4.20 8.01 -8.35
C LEU A 49 4.24 9.52 -8.15
N TYR A 50 3.45 10.26 -8.94
CA TYR A 50 3.36 11.71 -8.84
C TYR A 50 2.90 12.15 -7.44
N LEU A 51 1.80 11.58 -6.94
CA LEU A 51 1.25 11.93 -5.62
C LEU A 51 2.25 11.60 -4.50
N CYS A 52 2.91 10.45 -4.57
CA CYS A 52 3.92 10.02 -3.61
C CYS A 52 5.13 10.97 -3.61
N GLY A 53 5.62 11.38 -4.78
CA GLY A 53 6.71 12.35 -4.90
C GLY A 53 6.37 13.69 -4.24
N VAL A 54 5.20 14.26 -4.57
CA VAL A 54 4.73 15.52 -3.95
C VAL A 54 4.61 15.38 -2.44
N LEU A 55 4.04 14.29 -1.94
CA LEU A 55 3.89 14.07 -0.49
C LEU A 55 5.24 13.90 0.21
N ALA A 56 6.22 13.24 -0.41
CA ALA A 56 7.56 13.11 0.11
C ALA A 56 8.24 14.48 0.26
N GLU A 57 8.15 15.35 -0.76
CA GLU A 57 8.66 16.73 -0.71
C GLU A 57 7.99 17.56 0.39
N MET A 58 6.72 17.28 0.68
CA MET A 58 5.98 17.95 1.76
C MET A 58 6.31 17.43 3.17
N GLY A 59 7.16 16.39 3.28
CA GLY A 59 7.69 15.86 4.54
C GLY A 59 7.07 14.54 5.01
N VAL A 60 6.36 13.82 4.14
CA VAL A 60 5.94 12.44 4.40
C VAL A 60 7.16 11.52 4.31
N THR A 61 7.41 10.75 5.37
CA THR A 61 8.60 9.90 5.48
C THR A 61 8.28 8.41 5.60
N LYS A 62 7.02 8.06 5.92
CA LYS A 62 6.58 6.68 6.02
C LYS A 62 5.37 6.42 5.12
N VAL A 63 5.45 5.38 4.30
CA VAL A 63 4.31 4.87 3.53
C VAL A 63 3.92 3.48 4.04
N ARG A 64 2.62 3.26 4.23
CA ARG A 64 2.06 1.92 4.45
C ARG A 64 1.15 1.53 3.29
N LEU A 65 1.57 0.49 2.59
CA LEU A 65 0.81 -0.18 1.57
C LEU A 65 -0.29 -1.04 2.19
N THR A 66 -1.50 -0.82 1.72
CA THR A 66 -2.69 -1.56 2.07
C THR A 66 -3.54 -1.72 0.81
N GLY A 67 -4.70 -2.36 0.94
CA GLY A 67 -5.66 -2.43 -0.14
C GLY A 67 -6.89 -3.17 0.32
N GLY A 68 -7.47 -3.90 -0.62
CA GLY A 68 -7.94 -5.25 -0.34
C GLY A 68 -6.76 -6.14 0.10
N GLU A 69 -6.05 -6.70 -0.87
CA GLU A 69 -4.79 -7.43 -0.64
C GLU A 69 -3.70 -6.86 -1.58
N PRO A 70 -2.68 -6.15 -1.05
CA PRO A 70 -1.65 -5.51 -1.87
C PRO A 70 -0.97 -6.46 -2.86
N LEU A 71 -0.65 -7.69 -2.45
CA LEU A 71 0.10 -8.65 -3.26
C LEU A 71 -0.70 -9.23 -4.45
N VAL A 72 -2.00 -8.91 -4.55
CA VAL A 72 -2.80 -9.17 -5.76
C VAL A 72 -2.42 -8.24 -6.90
N ARG A 73 -1.85 -7.06 -6.60
CA ARG A 73 -1.34 -6.10 -7.58
C ARG A 73 0.04 -6.56 -8.08
N ARG A 74 0.11 -6.96 -9.35
CA ARG A 74 1.31 -7.59 -9.95
C ARG A 74 2.50 -6.65 -10.11
N ASP A 75 2.24 -5.37 -10.36
CA ASP A 75 3.24 -4.30 -10.51
C ASP A 75 3.71 -3.73 -9.17
N LEU A 76 3.26 -4.27 -8.02
CA LEU A 76 3.62 -3.75 -6.70
C LEU A 76 5.14 -3.74 -6.45
N PRO A 77 5.92 -4.80 -6.75
CA PRO A 77 7.36 -4.77 -6.49
C PRO A 77 8.08 -3.67 -7.27
N VAL A 78 7.67 -3.42 -8.52
CA VAL A 78 8.20 -2.33 -9.37
C VAL A 78 7.87 -0.97 -8.77
N LEU A 79 6.60 -0.76 -8.41
CA LEU A 79 6.11 0.46 -7.76
C LEU A 79 6.88 0.78 -6.48
N VAL A 80 7.21 -0.25 -5.69
CA VAL A 80 7.98 -0.10 -4.45
C VAL A 80 9.45 0.19 -4.72
N GLY A 81 10.06 -0.45 -5.73
CA GLY A 81 11.42 -0.15 -6.15
C GLY A 81 11.62 1.31 -6.54
N ASP A 82 10.66 1.90 -7.25
CA ASP A 82 10.67 3.33 -7.62
C ASP A 82 10.64 4.27 -6.40
N TRP A 83 10.21 3.79 -5.22
CA TRP A 83 10.09 4.59 -4.00
C TRP A 83 11.24 4.43 -3.01
N GLU A 84 12.21 3.56 -3.29
CA GLU A 84 13.33 3.29 -2.39
C GLU A 84 14.04 4.59 -1.96
N ASN A 85 14.08 5.57 -2.86
CA ASN A 85 14.69 6.89 -2.61
C ASN A 85 13.68 7.97 -2.14
N LEU A 86 12.38 7.71 -2.20
CA LEU A 86 11.33 8.69 -1.84
C LEU A 86 10.92 8.57 -0.37
N PHE A 87 10.77 7.34 0.14
CA PHE A 87 10.29 7.11 1.50
C PHE A 87 11.28 6.27 2.30
N PRO A 88 11.93 6.82 3.35
CA PRO A 88 12.89 6.08 4.18
C PRO A 88 12.26 4.96 5.00
N ARG A 89 10.93 4.85 5.04
CA ARG A 89 10.21 3.77 5.74
C ARG A 89 9.04 3.29 4.91
N LEU A 90 9.12 2.05 4.46
CA LEU A 90 8.05 1.39 3.74
C LEU A 90 7.48 0.23 4.57
N ALA A 91 6.18 0.19 4.69
CA ALA A 91 5.50 -0.90 5.37
C ALA A 91 4.37 -1.47 4.52
N MET A 92 4.02 -2.73 4.72
CA MET A 92 2.89 -3.35 4.04
C MET A 92 2.01 -4.12 5.03
N SER A 93 0.70 -4.07 4.82
CA SER A 93 -0.27 -4.93 5.49
C SER A 93 -0.84 -5.94 4.51
N THR A 94 -0.60 -7.23 4.73
CA THR A 94 -1.02 -8.34 3.85
C THR A 94 -1.59 -9.49 4.68
N ASN A 95 -2.44 -10.32 4.10
CA ASN A 95 -2.84 -11.61 4.69
C ASN A 95 -1.75 -12.69 4.59
N GLY A 96 -0.67 -12.43 3.83
CA GLY A 96 0.50 -13.29 3.76
C GLY A 96 0.41 -14.48 2.82
N ILE A 97 -0.75 -14.78 2.23
CA ILE A 97 -0.91 -15.96 1.35
C ILE A 97 0.00 -15.89 0.13
N LEU A 98 0.14 -14.69 -0.44
CA LEU A 98 0.99 -14.48 -1.61
C LEU A 98 2.43 -14.10 -1.24
N LEU A 99 2.74 -13.92 0.06
CA LEU A 99 4.06 -13.47 0.49
C LEU A 99 5.20 -14.38 0.02
N PRO A 100 5.10 -15.73 0.07
CA PRO A 100 6.18 -16.59 -0.40
C PRO A 100 6.56 -16.39 -1.88
N ARG A 101 5.63 -15.90 -2.72
CA ARG A 101 5.89 -15.64 -4.13
C ARG A 101 6.73 -14.38 -4.36
N TYR A 102 6.61 -13.39 -3.47
CA TYR A 102 7.25 -12.08 -3.62
C TYR A 102 8.36 -11.86 -2.59
N LEU A 103 8.70 -12.89 -1.79
CA LEU A 103 9.59 -12.72 -0.66
C LEU A 103 10.98 -12.26 -1.09
N ASP A 104 11.53 -12.83 -2.15
CA ASP A 104 12.87 -12.47 -2.65
C ASP A 104 12.90 -11.02 -3.17
N GLU A 105 11.88 -10.62 -3.96
CA GLU A 105 11.75 -9.26 -4.49
C GLU A 105 11.57 -8.23 -3.36
N LEU A 106 10.79 -8.56 -2.33
CA LEU A 106 10.53 -7.67 -1.19
C LEU A 106 11.69 -7.62 -0.19
N ALA A 107 12.42 -8.72 0.00
CA ALA A 107 13.58 -8.77 0.88
C ALA A 107 14.79 -8.03 0.30
N ALA A 108 14.86 -7.90 -1.03
CA ALA A 108 15.85 -7.07 -1.70
C ALA A 108 15.66 -5.56 -1.44
N LEU A 109 14.49 -5.16 -0.94
CA LEU A 109 14.18 -3.78 -0.60
C LEU A 109 14.52 -3.54 0.87
N ASP A 110 15.66 -2.89 1.13
CA ASP A 110 16.23 -2.65 2.48
C ASP A 110 15.30 -1.84 3.43
N LEU A 111 14.18 -1.33 2.92
CA LEU A 111 13.25 -0.46 3.62
C LEU A 111 11.91 -1.13 4.02
N PHE A 112 11.75 -2.45 3.77
CA PHE A 112 10.47 -3.15 3.91
C PHE A 112 10.17 -3.68 5.34
N GLU A 113 9.11 -3.17 5.97
CA GLU A 113 8.55 -3.64 7.24
C GLU A 113 7.14 -4.28 7.04
N GLY A 114 7.03 -5.61 7.09
CA GLY A 114 5.76 -6.33 6.87
C GLY A 114 4.90 -6.50 8.13
N ARG A 115 3.57 -6.35 8.01
CA ARG A 115 2.58 -6.76 9.03
C ARG A 115 1.62 -7.79 8.45
N LEU A 116 1.57 -8.97 9.05
CA LEU A 116 0.63 -10.03 8.68
C LEU A 116 -0.74 -9.83 9.35
N THR A 117 -1.81 -9.99 8.58
CA THR A 117 -3.19 -10.00 9.08
C THR A 117 -3.66 -11.45 9.14
N PRO A 118 -3.94 -12.02 10.33
CA PRO A 118 -4.35 -13.40 10.44
C PRO A 118 -5.71 -13.62 9.75
N PRO A 119 -5.90 -14.76 9.05
CA PRO A 119 -7.21 -15.14 8.53
C PRO A 119 -8.17 -15.46 9.69
N THR A 120 -9.42 -15.00 9.60
CA THR A 120 -10.52 -15.29 10.54
C THR A 120 -11.73 -15.86 9.81
#